data_AF-A0A7W0Q571-F1
#
_entry.id   AF-A0A7W0Q571-F1
#
_cell.length_a   1.000
_cell.length_b   1.000
_cell.length_c   1.000
_cell.angle_alpha   90.00
_cell.angle_beta   90.00
_cell.angle_gamma   90.00
#
_symmetry.space_group_name_H-M   'P 1'
#
loop_
_entity.id
_entity.type
_entity.pdbx_description
1 polymer ?
#
loop_
_entity_poly.entity_id
_entity_poly.type
_entity_poly.pdbx_seq_one_letter_code
_entity_poly.pdbx_strand_id
1 'polypeptide(L)'
;MIAARGKSDELTEQLRDLERRAKLAEEAARAGADAEQRVQAAQAIIVEAERRAREAEARARDAEAQLASAELHVDGAEAYERQLFDAQNRITELEDEVAKAENVRSFAAETEREIAQLQRDLREARAKLTQTTLERDRLAADLRNARDDSETTNRRAPFDRNAGPGPASGSSKPYDPEITAQADLSKYEPIIAKANELQGRVAELEREDVALRRRLADAEQRLRDTIDGGDDDGVEPTHTSAQLPIAFAEHLGILEESIDSLRANMRAASDETAMMDQTDSVVAVSSAVSQAAEHVERARAAIRAMNASIGIG
;
A
#
# COMPACT_ATOMS: atom_id res chain seq x y z
N MET A 1 50.87 -71.70 122.11
CA MET A 1 51.52 -71.33 120.83
C MET A 1 50.72 -71.72 119.56
N ILE A 2 49.72 -72.62 119.63
CA ILE A 2 48.99 -73.09 118.44
C ILE A 2 47.87 -72.13 117.98
N ALA A 3 47.14 -71.48 118.92
CA ALA A 3 46.04 -70.56 118.59
C ALA A 3 46.49 -69.22 117.94
N ALA A 4 47.75 -68.82 118.13
CA ALA A 4 48.30 -67.62 117.48
C ALA A 4 48.65 -67.85 116.00
N ARG A 5 48.91 -69.11 115.59
CA ARG A 5 49.13 -69.46 114.18
C ARG A 5 47.84 -69.43 113.37
N GLY A 6 46.74 -69.98 113.89
CA GLY A 6 45.44 -69.98 113.18
C GLY A 6 44.89 -68.58 112.88
N LYS A 7 45.00 -67.63 113.83
CA LYS A 7 44.66 -66.22 113.60
C LYS A 7 45.57 -65.53 112.58
N SER A 8 46.85 -65.92 112.53
CA SER A 8 47.78 -65.42 111.53
C SER A 8 47.40 -65.93 110.13
N ASP A 9 47.05 -67.21 110.01
CA ASP A 9 46.65 -67.81 108.74
C ASP A 9 45.34 -67.20 108.22
N GLU A 10 44.36 -66.98 109.10
CA GLU A 10 43.07 -66.34 108.79
C GLU A 10 43.24 -64.86 108.35
N LEU A 11 44.14 -64.11 109.00
CA LEU A 11 44.50 -62.76 108.57
C LEU A 11 45.22 -62.75 107.21
N THR A 12 46.09 -63.72 106.94
CA THR A 12 46.74 -63.83 105.62
C THR A 12 45.76 -64.19 104.51
N GLU A 13 44.72 -64.98 104.81
CA GLU A 13 43.68 -65.31 103.84
C GLU A 13 42.75 -64.13 103.58
N GLN A 14 42.37 -63.37 104.61
CA GLN A 14 41.64 -62.12 104.48
C GLN A 14 42.43 -61.06 103.68
N LEU A 15 43.74 -60.94 103.90
CA LEU A 15 44.61 -60.06 103.10
C LEU A 15 44.64 -60.47 101.62
N ARG A 16 44.77 -61.77 101.32
CA ARG A 16 44.70 -62.27 99.94
C ARG A 16 43.35 -62.03 99.28
N ASP A 17 42.26 -62.12 100.04
CA ASP A 17 40.91 -61.84 99.53
C ASP A 17 40.71 -60.35 99.25
N LEU A 18 41.21 -59.48 100.12
CA LEU A 18 41.23 -58.03 99.90
C LEU A 18 42.11 -57.66 98.70
N GLU A 19 43.27 -58.29 98.54
CA GLU A 19 44.12 -58.11 97.35
C GLU A 19 43.40 -58.55 96.07
N ARG A 20 42.67 -59.67 96.09
CA ARG A 20 41.86 -60.13 94.95
C ARG A 20 40.74 -59.15 94.62
N ARG A 21 40.01 -58.66 95.63
CA ARG A 21 38.95 -57.66 95.44
C ARG A 21 39.50 -56.33 94.95
N ALA A 22 40.65 -55.89 95.46
CA ALA A 22 41.33 -54.69 94.99
C ALA A 22 41.74 -54.82 93.52
N LYS A 23 42.31 -55.96 93.11
CA LYS A 23 42.64 -56.24 91.71
C LYS A 23 41.41 -56.23 90.80
N LEU A 24 40.31 -56.87 91.22
CA LEU A 24 39.05 -56.86 90.46
C LEU A 24 38.45 -55.44 90.35
N ALA A 25 38.55 -54.64 91.41
CA ALA A 25 38.10 -53.25 91.40
C ALA A 25 38.97 -52.37 90.48
N GLU A 26 40.29 -52.58 90.47
CA GLU A 26 41.20 -51.91 89.54
C GLU A 26 40.91 -52.31 88.08
N GLU A 27 40.68 -53.59 87.80
CA GLU A 27 40.31 -54.08 86.47
C GLU A 27 38.96 -53.49 86.01
N ALA A 28 37.96 -53.44 86.90
CA ALA A 28 36.67 -52.83 86.61
C ALA A 28 36.78 -51.31 86.38
N ALA A 29 37.61 -50.61 87.15
CA ALA A 29 37.88 -49.18 86.96
C ALA A 29 38.57 -48.91 85.61
N ARG A 30 39.54 -49.75 85.21
CA ARG A 30 40.18 -49.67 83.89
C ARG A 30 39.20 -49.94 82.77
N ALA A 31 38.38 -50.99 82.89
CA ALA A 31 37.34 -51.28 81.90
C ALA A 31 36.30 -50.16 81.78
N GLY A 32 35.94 -49.52 82.90
CA GLY A 32 35.08 -48.33 82.92
C GLY A 32 35.71 -47.14 82.20
N ALA A 33 36.98 -46.84 82.47
CA ALA A 33 37.72 -45.77 81.79
C ALA A 33 37.85 -46.02 80.28
N ASP A 34 38.12 -47.26 79.87
CA ASP A 34 38.18 -47.64 78.45
C ASP A 34 36.82 -47.49 77.76
N ALA A 35 35.73 -47.86 78.45
CA ALA A 35 34.37 -47.68 77.95
C ALA A 35 34.01 -46.19 77.80
N GLU A 36 34.35 -45.35 78.79
CA GLU A 36 34.15 -43.90 78.73
C GLU A 36 34.93 -43.27 77.57
N GLN A 37 36.20 -43.67 77.36
CA GLN A 37 37.00 -43.20 76.23
C GLN A 37 36.38 -43.57 74.88
N ARG A 38 35.85 -44.80 74.75
CA ARG A 38 35.14 -45.22 73.52
C ARG A 38 33.86 -44.44 73.30
N VAL A 39 33.09 -44.14 74.36
CA VAL A 39 31.88 -43.32 74.27
C VAL A 39 32.24 -41.90 73.85
N GLN A 40 33.27 -41.29 74.43
CA GLN A 40 33.74 -39.95 74.03
C GLN A 40 34.21 -39.93 72.57
N ALA A 41 34.95 -40.96 72.13
CA ALA A 41 35.35 -41.09 70.73
C ALA A 41 34.14 -41.24 69.79
N ALA A 42 33.16 -42.05 70.16
CA ALA A 42 31.93 -42.20 69.38
C ALA A 42 31.13 -40.90 69.31
N GLN A 43 31.01 -40.17 70.43
CA GLN A 43 30.36 -38.85 70.47
C GLN A 43 31.07 -37.84 69.56
N ALA A 44 32.41 -37.80 69.56
CA ALA A 44 33.17 -36.93 68.68
C ALA A 44 32.93 -37.26 67.19
N ILE A 45 32.86 -38.55 66.84
CA ILE A 45 32.53 -38.99 65.47
C ILE A 45 31.12 -38.57 65.07
N ILE A 46 30.13 -38.71 65.96
CA ILE A 46 28.74 -38.30 65.70
C ILE A 46 28.66 -36.79 65.46
N VAL A 47 29.28 -35.97 66.32
CA VAL A 47 29.30 -34.51 66.18
C VAL A 47 29.94 -34.10 64.84
N GLU A 48 31.04 -34.76 64.46
CA GLU A 48 31.69 -34.49 63.17
C GLU A 48 30.87 -34.97 61.97
N ALA A 49 30.13 -36.07 62.11
CA ALA A 49 29.19 -36.53 61.09
C ALA A 49 28.00 -35.57 60.93
N GLU A 50 27.44 -35.06 62.03
CA GLU A 50 26.38 -34.06 62.02
C GLU A 50 26.84 -32.74 61.40
N ARG A 51 28.06 -32.29 61.71
CA ARG A 51 28.66 -31.10 61.07
C ARG A 51 28.76 -31.28 59.57
N ARG A 52 29.32 -32.41 59.11
CA ARG A 52 29.42 -32.73 57.68
C ARG A 52 28.06 -32.86 57.00
N ALA A 53 27.06 -33.41 57.68
CA ALA A 53 25.70 -33.49 57.17
C ALA A 53 25.08 -32.10 56.98
N ARG A 54 25.21 -31.21 57.97
CA ARG A 54 24.71 -29.82 57.86
C ARG A 54 25.42 -29.03 56.75
N GLU A 55 26.72 -29.23 56.57
CA GLU A 55 27.47 -28.61 55.47
C GLU A 55 27.06 -29.16 54.09
N ALA A 56 26.70 -30.45 54.02
CA ALA A 56 26.15 -31.04 52.79
C ALA A 56 24.74 -30.49 52.50
N GLU A 57 23.87 -30.39 53.52
CA GLU A 57 22.54 -29.80 53.38
C GLU A 57 22.59 -28.33 52.97
N ALA A 58 23.50 -27.54 53.55
CA ALA A 58 23.69 -26.14 53.17
C ALA A 58 24.08 -26.02 51.69
N ARG A 59 25.05 -26.82 51.24
CA ARG A 59 25.45 -26.86 49.83
C ARG A 59 24.33 -27.32 48.89
N ALA A 60 23.51 -28.27 49.32
CA ALA A 60 22.36 -28.72 48.54
C ALA A 60 21.31 -27.60 48.39
N ARG A 61 20.99 -26.88 49.47
CA ARG A 61 20.07 -25.73 49.42
C ARG A 61 20.61 -24.60 48.55
N ASP A 62 21.91 -24.31 48.62
CA ASP A 62 22.53 -23.31 47.77
C ASP A 62 22.46 -23.71 46.28
N ALA A 63 22.69 -24.98 45.97
CA ALA A 63 22.57 -25.50 44.61
C ALA A 63 21.12 -25.46 44.10
N GLU A 64 20.13 -25.80 44.93
CA GLU A 64 18.70 -25.68 44.61
C GLU A 64 18.31 -24.22 44.33
N ALA A 65 18.79 -23.28 45.14
CA ALA A 65 18.54 -21.85 44.91
C ALA A 65 19.16 -21.34 43.60
N GLN A 66 20.35 -21.84 43.24
CA GLN A 66 20.99 -21.52 41.96
C GLN A 66 20.22 -22.10 40.77
N LEU A 67 19.72 -23.34 40.88
CA LEU A 67 18.89 -23.96 39.85
C LEU A 67 17.56 -23.22 39.66
N ALA A 68 16.86 -22.88 40.73
CA ALA A 68 15.62 -22.11 40.66
C ALA A 68 15.83 -20.72 40.01
N SER A 69 16.96 -20.08 40.29
CA SER A 69 17.33 -18.83 39.61
C SER A 69 17.60 -19.05 38.12
N ALA A 70 18.32 -20.12 37.75
CA ALA A 70 18.61 -20.44 36.36
C ALA A 70 17.33 -20.76 35.55
N GLU A 71 16.36 -21.48 36.12
CA GLU A 71 15.08 -21.78 35.49
C GLU A 71 14.32 -20.50 35.11
N LEU A 72 14.25 -19.51 36.01
CA LEU A 72 13.63 -18.21 35.72
C LEU A 72 14.30 -17.47 34.55
N HIS A 73 15.62 -17.63 34.38
CA HIS A 73 16.34 -17.02 33.26
C HIS A 73 16.04 -17.75 31.94
N VAL A 74 15.85 -19.07 31.98
CA VAL A 74 15.45 -19.87 30.79
C VAL A 74 14.04 -19.50 30.35
N ASP A 75 13.08 -19.38 31.28
CA ASP A 75 11.72 -18.93 30.97
C ASP A 75 11.71 -17.53 30.33
N GLY A 76 12.58 -16.64 30.83
CA GLY A 76 12.80 -15.32 30.23
C GLY A 76 13.36 -15.41 28.81
N ALA A 77 14.33 -16.30 28.56
CA ALA A 77 14.91 -16.50 27.25
C ALA A 77 13.89 -17.05 26.24
N GLU A 78 13.04 -18.00 26.64
CA GLU A 78 11.95 -18.52 25.79
C GLU A 78 10.93 -17.43 25.43
N ALA A 79 10.62 -16.53 26.37
CA ALA A 79 9.74 -15.40 26.10
C ALA A 79 10.34 -14.45 25.05
N TYR A 80 11.64 -14.16 25.13
CA TYR A 80 12.32 -13.35 24.11
C TYR A 80 12.41 -14.06 22.76
N GLU A 81 12.59 -15.38 22.72
CA GLU A 81 12.60 -16.15 21.47
C GLU A 81 11.26 -16.07 20.75
N ARG A 82 10.14 -16.20 21.49
CA ARG A 82 8.79 -16.01 20.94
C ARG A 82 8.58 -14.59 20.40
N GLN A 83 9.00 -13.57 21.16
CA GLN A 83 8.91 -12.18 20.70
C GLN A 83 9.74 -11.93 19.44
N LEU A 84 10.93 -12.52 19.32
CA LEU A 84 11.75 -12.42 18.12
C LEU A 84 11.08 -13.11 16.93
N PHE A 85 10.47 -14.27 17.14
CA PHE A 85 9.74 -14.99 16.10
C PHE A 85 8.52 -14.19 15.62
N ASP A 86 7.72 -13.65 16.54
CA ASP A 86 6.56 -12.81 16.21
C ASP A 86 6.99 -11.53 15.47
N ALA A 87 8.09 -10.90 15.90
CA ALA A 87 8.65 -9.74 15.22
C ALA A 87 9.15 -10.07 13.80
N GLN A 88 9.77 -11.24 13.61
CA GLN A 88 10.20 -11.72 12.29
C GLN A 88 9.00 -11.96 11.37
N ASN A 89 7.94 -12.61 11.85
CA ASN A 89 6.71 -12.79 11.08
C ASN A 89 6.10 -11.43 10.70
N ARG A 90 6.06 -10.48 11.64
CA ARG A 90 5.54 -9.13 11.35
C ARG A 90 6.37 -8.39 10.31
N ILE A 91 7.69 -8.57 10.31
CA ILE A 91 8.56 -8.01 9.27
C ILE A 91 8.21 -8.62 7.90
N THR A 92 8.05 -9.93 7.80
CA THR A 92 7.69 -10.58 6.52
C THR A 92 6.33 -10.13 6.00
N GLU A 93 5.33 -9.95 6.87
CA GLU A 93 4.02 -9.40 6.49
C GLU A 93 4.14 -7.97 5.95
N LEU A 94 4.93 -7.12 6.62
CA LEU A 94 5.14 -5.73 6.20
C LEU A 94 5.91 -5.65 4.88
N GLU A 95 6.88 -6.54 4.65
CA GLU A 95 7.59 -6.64 3.37
C GLU A 95 6.63 -7.00 2.21
N ASP A 96 5.72 -7.96 2.44
CA ASP A 96 4.69 -8.32 1.46
C ASP A 96 3.70 -7.18 1.20
N GLU A 97 3.29 -6.44 2.25
CA GLU A 97 2.44 -5.25 2.11
C GLU A 97 3.12 -4.13 1.32
N VAL A 98 4.41 -3.87 1.58
CA VAL A 98 5.20 -2.89 0.83
C VAL A 98 5.31 -3.31 -0.64
N ALA A 99 5.58 -4.59 -0.93
CA ALA A 99 5.63 -5.10 -2.30
C ALA A 99 4.27 -4.92 -3.02
N LYS A 100 3.15 -5.15 -2.33
CA LYS A 100 1.80 -4.88 -2.87
C LYS A 100 1.59 -3.39 -3.14
N ALA A 101 2.01 -2.52 -2.23
CA ALA A 101 1.91 -1.07 -2.40
C ALA A 101 2.75 -0.56 -3.58
N GLU A 102 3.94 -1.14 -3.79
CA GLU A 102 4.79 -0.82 -4.95
C GLU A 102 4.14 -1.24 -6.27
N ASN A 103 3.46 -2.39 -6.31
CA ASN A 103 2.70 -2.84 -7.48
C ASN A 103 1.52 -1.89 -7.80
N VAL A 104 0.81 -1.41 -6.77
CA VAL A 104 -0.26 -0.41 -6.97
C VAL A 104 0.31 0.90 -7.48
N ARG A 105 1.46 1.35 -6.94
CA ARG A 105 2.12 2.58 -7.38
C ARG A 105 2.63 2.48 -8.81
N SER A 106 3.19 1.34 -9.22
CA SER A 106 3.67 1.13 -10.59
C SER A 106 2.50 1.09 -11.58
N PHE A 107 1.40 0.42 -11.22
CA PHE A 107 0.16 0.42 -12.00
C PHE A 107 -0.44 1.83 -12.15
N ALA A 108 -0.48 2.60 -11.07
CA ALA A 108 -0.93 4.00 -11.11
C ALA A 108 -0.04 4.85 -12.03
N ALA A 109 1.29 4.70 -11.95
CA ALA A 109 2.21 5.42 -12.81
C ALA A 109 2.10 5.04 -14.29
N GLU A 110 1.81 3.77 -14.59
CA GLU A 110 1.53 3.31 -15.96
C GLU A 110 0.22 3.88 -16.49
N THR A 111 -0.83 3.85 -15.66
CA THR A 111 -2.15 4.44 -15.98
C THR A 111 -2.03 5.95 -16.25
N GLU A 112 -1.27 6.69 -15.44
CA GLU A 112 -1.02 8.13 -15.67
C GLU A 112 -0.31 8.39 -16.99
N ARG A 113 0.67 7.55 -17.37
CA ARG A 113 1.36 7.64 -18.66
C ARG A 113 0.41 7.37 -19.82
N GLU A 114 -0.44 6.37 -19.71
CA GLU A 114 -1.45 6.05 -20.73
C GLU A 114 -2.46 7.19 -20.89
N ILE A 115 -2.97 7.76 -19.79
CA ILE A 115 -3.87 8.92 -19.82
C ILE A 115 -3.18 10.10 -20.52
N ALA A 116 -1.92 10.40 -20.16
CA ALA A 116 -1.17 11.49 -20.79
C ALA A 116 -0.96 11.26 -22.30
N GLN A 117 -0.72 10.02 -22.72
CA GLN A 117 -0.60 9.64 -24.12
C GLN A 117 -1.93 9.80 -24.87
N LEU A 118 -3.02 9.28 -24.32
CA LEU A 118 -4.37 9.42 -24.89
C LEU A 118 -4.78 10.89 -25.02
N GLN A 119 -4.44 11.73 -24.03
CA GLN A 119 -4.69 13.17 -24.11
C GLN A 119 -3.90 13.86 -25.22
N ARG A 120 -2.66 13.44 -25.48
CA ARG A 120 -1.85 13.94 -26.60
C ARG A 120 -2.48 13.51 -27.94
N ASP A 121 -2.83 12.24 -28.08
CA ASP A 121 -3.42 11.69 -29.30
C ASP A 121 -4.76 12.35 -29.62
N LEU A 122 -5.58 12.63 -28.59
CA LEU A 122 -6.84 13.35 -28.72
C LEU A 122 -6.64 14.79 -29.21
N ARG A 123 -5.60 15.50 -28.72
CA ARG A 123 -5.25 16.84 -29.22
C ARG A 123 -4.79 16.80 -30.68
N GLU A 124 -3.98 15.81 -31.06
CA GLU A 124 -3.53 15.63 -32.44
C GLU A 124 -4.71 15.31 -33.38
N ALA A 125 -5.61 14.41 -32.96
CA ALA A 125 -6.82 14.08 -33.72
C ALA A 125 -7.72 15.32 -33.92
N ARG A 126 -7.91 16.15 -32.89
CA ARG A 126 -8.66 17.42 -32.99
C ARG A 126 -7.99 18.40 -33.97
N ALA A 127 -6.66 18.49 -33.96
CA ALA A 127 -5.92 19.33 -34.91
C ALA A 127 -6.10 18.83 -36.36
N LYS A 128 -5.98 17.51 -36.59
CA LYS A 128 -6.23 16.89 -37.91
C LYS A 128 -7.67 17.08 -38.39
N LEU A 129 -8.66 16.94 -37.51
CA LEU A 129 -10.06 17.21 -37.83
C LEU A 129 -10.29 18.67 -38.24
N THR A 130 -9.65 19.61 -37.53
CA THR A 130 -9.73 21.03 -37.86
C THR A 130 -9.10 21.31 -39.23
N GLN A 131 -7.94 20.71 -39.53
CA GLN A 131 -7.28 20.84 -40.81
C GLN A 131 -8.15 20.30 -41.97
N THR A 132 -8.65 19.07 -41.83
CA THR A 132 -9.51 18.44 -42.86
C THR A 132 -10.82 19.22 -43.06
N THR A 133 -11.38 19.81 -42.01
CA THR A 133 -12.54 20.70 -42.12
C THR A 133 -12.21 21.95 -42.95
N LEU A 134 -11.07 22.60 -42.70
CA LEU A 134 -10.64 23.76 -43.49
C LEU A 134 -10.35 23.40 -44.95
N GLU A 135 -9.75 22.23 -45.22
CA GLU A 135 -9.53 21.72 -46.58
C GLU A 135 -10.86 21.46 -47.30
N ARG A 136 -11.82 20.81 -46.63
CA ARG A 136 -13.18 20.61 -47.15
C ARG A 136 -13.84 21.93 -47.49
N ASP A 137 -13.77 22.92 -46.61
CA ASP A 137 -14.43 24.21 -46.81
C ASP A 137 -13.80 24.99 -47.98
N ARG A 138 -12.47 24.92 -48.15
CA ARG A 138 -11.76 25.45 -49.32
C ARG A 138 -12.22 24.77 -50.61
N LEU A 139 -12.25 23.44 -50.63
CA LEU A 139 -12.69 22.67 -51.79
C LEU A 139 -14.16 22.95 -52.14
N ALA A 140 -15.02 23.10 -51.14
CA ALA A 140 -16.41 23.47 -51.34
C ALA A 140 -16.56 24.89 -51.94
N ALA A 141 -15.70 25.84 -51.54
CA ALA A 141 -15.66 27.18 -52.13
C ALA A 141 -15.15 27.14 -53.59
N ASP A 142 -14.09 26.40 -53.87
CA ASP A 142 -13.57 26.21 -55.23
C ASP A 142 -14.62 25.61 -56.17
N LEU A 143 -15.39 24.62 -55.69
CA LEU A 143 -16.50 24.03 -56.45
C LEU A 143 -17.63 25.02 -56.74
N ARG A 144 -17.94 25.94 -55.81
CA ARG A 144 -18.92 27.02 -56.04
C ARG A 144 -18.43 28.00 -57.10
N ASN A 145 -17.18 28.47 -57.00
CA ASN A 145 -16.59 29.39 -57.97
C ASN A 145 -16.55 28.77 -59.38
N ALA A 146 -16.12 27.51 -59.49
CA ALA A 146 -16.09 26.80 -60.77
C ALA A 146 -17.50 26.64 -61.39
N ARG A 147 -18.53 26.49 -60.56
CA ARG A 147 -19.92 26.43 -61.01
C ARG A 147 -20.42 27.79 -61.51
N ASP A 148 -20.12 28.87 -60.79
CA ASP A 148 -20.52 30.24 -61.16
C ASP A 148 -19.83 30.70 -62.46
N ASP A 149 -18.55 30.36 -62.66
CA ASP A 149 -17.81 30.63 -63.91
C ASP A 149 -18.41 29.88 -65.12
N SER A 150 -18.91 28.66 -64.91
CA SER A 150 -19.59 27.88 -65.95
C SER A 150 -20.99 28.44 -66.32
N GLU A 151 -21.70 29.03 -65.35
CA GLU A 151 -22.98 29.69 -65.62
C GLU A 151 -22.83 31.05 -66.34
N THR A 152 -21.76 31.81 -66.06
CA THR A 152 -21.51 33.10 -66.72
C THR A 152 -21.01 32.97 -68.15
N THR A 153 -20.24 31.92 -68.46
CA THR A 153 -19.78 31.63 -69.83
C THR A 153 -20.90 31.13 -70.75
N ASN A 154 -21.96 30.51 -70.21
CA ASN A 154 -23.13 30.10 -71.01
C ASN A 154 -24.19 31.20 -71.22
N ARG A 155 -24.21 32.27 -70.40
CA ARG A 155 -25.18 33.37 -70.53
C ARG A 155 -24.77 34.52 -71.45
N ARG A 156 -23.56 34.51 -72.00
CA ARG A 156 -23.07 35.61 -72.84
C ARG A 156 -22.48 35.13 -74.16
N ALA A 157 -23.22 34.31 -74.89
CA ALA A 157 -23.22 34.46 -76.34
C ALA A 157 -23.84 35.84 -76.62
N PRO A 158 -23.10 36.79 -77.23
CA PRO A 158 -23.68 38.08 -77.60
C PRO A 158 -24.71 37.83 -78.68
N PHE A 159 -26.00 37.79 -78.31
CA PHE A 159 -27.06 38.11 -79.26
C PHE A 159 -26.90 39.59 -79.59
N ASP A 160 -26.13 39.84 -80.64
CA ASP A 160 -25.90 41.15 -81.25
C ASP A 160 -27.25 41.69 -81.75
N ARG A 161 -27.98 42.37 -80.86
CA ARG A 161 -29.33 42.92 -81.11
C ARG A 161 -29.31 44.34 -81.71
N ASN A 162 -28.15 44.81 -82.17
CA ASN A 162 -27.98 46.13 -82.79
C ASN A 162 -27.40 46.08 -84.21
N ALA A 163 -27.63 45.00 -84.95
CA ALA A 163 -27.59 45.06 -86.41
C ALA A 163 -28.92 45.64 -86.91
N GLY A 164 -28.88 46.90 -87.38
CA GLY A 164 -30.03 47.61 -87.92
C GLY A 164 -30.67 46.93 -89.14
N PRO A 165 -31.85 47.43 -89.59
CA PRO A 165 -32.55 46.89 -90.74
C PRO A 165 -31.81 47.29 -92.03
N GLY A 166 -30.90 46.44 -92.49
CA GLY A 166 -30.28 46.52 -93.82
C GLY A 166 -31.02 45.59 -94.80
N PRO A 167 -31.41 46.04 -96.00
CA PRO A 167 -32.10 45.20 -96.97
C PRO A 167 -31.13 44.27 -97.70
N ALA A 168 -31.55 43.00 -97.81
CA ALA A 168 -31.33 42.07 -98.90
C ALA A 168 -29.95 42.09 -99.61
N SER A 169 -29.10 41.13 -99.26
CA SER A 169 -28.21 40.47 -100.23
C SER A 169 -27.69 39.17 -99.63
N GLY A 170 -27.91 38.07 -100.34
CA GLY A 170 -27.74 36.71 -99.84
C GLY A 170 -26.30 36.32 -99.54
N SER A 171 -26.10 35.72 -98.37
CA SER A 171 -25.23 34.57 -98.18
C SER A 171 -25.59 33.92 -96.84
N SER A 172 -26.62 33.08 -96.86
CA SER A 172 -26.91 32.17 -95.75
C SER A 172 -25.76 31.17 -95.65
N LYS A 173 -24.74 31.48 -94.85
CA LYS A 173 -23.91 30.42 -94.27
C LYS A 173 -24.83 29.62 -93.35
N PRO A 174 -25.06 28.32 -93.62
CA PRO A 174 -25.89 27.50 -92.76
C PRO A 174 -25.31 27.56 -91.36
N TYR A 175 -26.13 27.97 -90.41
CA TYR A 175 -25.84 27.84 -88.99
C TYR A 175 -25.76 26.33 -88.74
N ASP A 176 -24.54 25.83 -88.67
CA ASP A 176 -24.27 24.42 -88.43
C ASP A 176 -24.31 24.18 -86.92
N PRO A 177 -25.38 23.55 -86.39
CA PRO A 177 -25.53 23.32 -84.94
C PRO A 177 -24.46 22.36 -84.39
N GLU A 178 -23.68 21.69 -85.24
CA GLU A 178 -22.57 20.85 -84.78
C GLU A 178 -21.33 21.64 -84.36
N ILE A 179 -21.12 22.87 -84.86
CA ILE A 179 -19.93 23.68 -84.53
C ILE A 179 -20.06 24.38 -83.18
N THR A 180 -21.28 24.64 -82.70
CA THR A 180 -21.54 25.18 -81.35
C THR A 180 -21.79 24.10 -80.29
N ALA A 181 -22.04 22.85 -80.71
CA ALA A 181 -22.05 21.68 -79.83
C ALA A 181 -20.65 21.11 -79.57
N GLN A 182 -19.66 21.42 -80.42
CA GLN A 182 -18.23 21.27 -80.12
C GLN A 182 -17.73 22.40 -79.21
N ALA A 183 -18.49 22.71 -78.15
CA ALA A 183 -17.91 23.34 -76.98
C ALA A 183 -16.82 22.39 -76.48
N ASP A 184 -15.56 22.74 -76.76
CA ASP A 184 -14.30 22.06 -76.42
C ASP A 184 -14.43 21.21 -75.14
N LEU A 185 -14.94 19.97 -75.25
CA LEU A 185 -15.18 19.08 -74.10
C LEU A 185 -13.86 18.77 -73.37
N SER A 186 -12.76 18.87 -74.12
CA SER A 186 -11.37 18.88 -73.68
C SER A 186 -11.08 19.89 -72.55
N LYS A 187 -11.77 21.04 -72.50
CA LYS A 187 -11.60 22.04 -71.42
C LYS A 187 -12.36 21.68 -70.15
N TYR A 188 -13.45 20.92 -70.27
CA TYR A 188 -14.24 20.45 -69.14
C TYR A 188 -13.73 19.11 -68.60
N GLU A 189 -13.00 18.34 -69.40
CA GLU A 189 -12.37 17.09 -68.99
C GLU A 189 -11.51 17.20 -67.71
N PRO A 190 -10.61 18.18 -67.52
CA PRO A 190 -9.88 18.34 -66.26
C PRO A 190 -10.77 18.74 -65.08
N ILE A 191 -11.86 19.49 -65.33
CA ILE A 191 -12.82 19.88 -64.29
C ILE A 191 -13.64 18.67 -63.85
N ILE A 192 -14.08 17.84 -64.79
CA ILE A 192 -14.80 16.59 -64.52
C ILE A 192 -13.88 15.60 -63.79
N ALA A 193 -12.63 15.47 -64.22
CA ALA A 193 -11.65 14.63 -63.53
C ALA A 193 -11.42 15.09 -62.09
N LYS A 194 -11.23 16.40 -61.86
CA LYS A 194 -11.08 16.97 -60.51
C LYS A 194 -12.35 16.82 -59.68
N ALA A 195 -13.54 16.98 -60.26
CA ALA A 195 -14.80 16.76 -59.57
C ALA A 195 -14.96 15.30 -59.12
N ASN A 196 -14.59 14.34 -59.97
CA ASN A 196 -14.61 12.91 -59.63
C ASN A 196 -13.57 12.57 -58.54
N GLU A 197 -12.38 13.16 -58.59
CA GLU A 197 -11.35 13.00 -57.56
C GLU A 197 -11.83 13.54 -56.21
N LEU A 198 -12.44 14.72 -56.19
CA LEU A 198 -13.01 15.31 -54.98
C LEU A 198 -14.17 14.49 -54.45
N GLN A 199 -15.05 13.98 -55.31
CA GLN A 199 -16.12 13.09 -54.92
C GLN A 199 -15.57 11.78 -54.31
N GLY A 200 -14.49 11.24 -54.87
CA GLY A 200 -13.79 10.08 -54.31
C GLY A 200 -13.22 10.36 -52.92
N ARG A 201 -12.58 11.52 -52.73
CA ARG A 201 -11.99 11.93 -51.45
C ARG A 201 -13.05 12.21 -50.38
N VAL A 202 -14.19 12.77 -50.74
CA VAL A 202 -15.34 12.94 -49.83
C VAL A 202 -15.85 11.57 -49.38
N ALA A 203 -16.03 10.62 -50.30
CA ALA A 203 -16.49 9.27 -49.96
C ALA A 203 -15.47 8.51 -49.09
N GLU A 204 -14.18 8.75 -49.25
CA GLU A 204 -13.13 8.19 -48.39
C GLU A 204 -13.20 8.77 -46.97
N LEU A 205 -13.27 10.10 -46.85
CA LEU A 205 -13.40 10.77 -45.55
C LEU A 205 -14.68 10.36 -44.79
N GLU A 206 -15.79 10.15 -45.50
CA GLU A 206 -17.03 9.65 -44.89
C GLU A 206 -16.87 8.22 -44.33
N ARG A 207 -16.11 7.35 -45.02
CA ARG A 207 -15.81 6.00 -44.49
C ARG A 207 -14.90 6.06 -43.27
N GLU A 208 -13.91 6.94 -43.27
CA GLU A 208 -13.02 7.15 -42.13
C GLU A 208 -13.77 7.69 -40.91
N ASP A 209 -14.68 8.65 -41.08
CA ASP A 209 -15.52 9.18 -39.99
C ASP A 209 -16.40 8.07 -39.37
N VAL A 210 -17.02 7.23 -40.19
CA VAL A 210 -17.81 6.07 -39.71
C VAL A 210 -16.93 5.08 -38.95
N ALA A 211 -15.71 4.82 -39.42
CA ALA A 211 -14.77 3.92 -38.75
C ALA A 211 -14.32 4.48 -37.39
N LEU A 212 -14.05 5.79 -37.30
CA LEU A 212 -13.68 6.47 -36.06
C LEU A 212 -14.82 6.46 -35.05
N ARG A 213 -16.06 6.72 -35.47
CA ARG A 213 -17.23 6.64 -34.58
C ARG A 213 -17.45 5.24 -34.02
N ARG A 214 -17.23 4.19 -34.81
CA ARG A 214 -17.28 2.81 -34.33
C ARG A 214 -16.20 2.52 -33.28
N ARG A 215 -14.95 2.92 -33.53
CA ARG A 215 -13.86 2.76 -32.56
C ARG A 215 -14.14 3.48 -31.24
N LEU A 216 -14.77 4.65 -31.31
CA LEU A 216 -15.16 5.41 -30.12
C LEU A 216 -16.25 4.67 -29.34
N ALA A 217 -17.28 4.16 -30.01
CA ALA A 217 -18.32 3.35 -29.37
C ALA A 217 -17.78 2.05 -28.75
N ASP A 218 -16.85 1.36 -29.42
CA ASP A 218 -16.21 0.15 -28.89
C ASP A 218 -15.35 0.46 -27.65
N ALA A 219 -14.63 1.59 -27.65
CA ALA A 219 -13.83 2.04 -26.51
C ALA A 219 -14.71 2.44 -25.31
N GLU A 220 -15.83 3.15 -25.56
CA GLU A 220 -16.82 3.49 -24.53
C GLU A 220 -17.47 2.23 -23.94
N GLN A 221 -17.80 1.24 -24.77
CA GLN A 221 -18.36 -0.02 -24.30
C GLN A 221 -17.37 -0.79 -23.43
N ARG A 222 -16.08 -0.88 -23.83
CA ARG A 222 -15.04 -1.52 -23.01
C ARG A 222 -14.87 -0.83 -21.66
N LEU A 223 -14.87 0.50 -21.64
CA LEU A 223 -14.79 1.25 -20.39
C LEU A 223 -16.00 0.93 -19.50
N ARG A 224 -17.19 0.84 -20.09
CA ARG A 224 -18.40 0.46 -19.37
C ARG A 224 -18.33 -0.98 -18.84
N ASP A 225 -17.89 -1.93 -19.64
CA ASP A 225 -17.73 -3.32 -19.23
C ASP A 225 -16.67 -3.47 -18.12
N THR A 226 -15.61 -2.64 -18.10
CA THR A 226 -14.65 -2.63 -16.98
C THR A 226 -15.20 -2.03 -15.70
N ILE A 227 -16.22 -1.15 -15.79
CA ILE A 227 -16.87 -0.54 -14.63
C ILE A 227 -18.00 -1.45 -14.11
N ASP A 228 -18.81 -2.01 -15.01
CA ASP A 228 -20.01 -2.79 -14.68
C ASP A 228 -19.69 -4.30 -14.51
N GLY A 229 -18.63 -4.82 -15.13
CA GLY A 229 -18.27 -6.25 -15.12
C GLY A 229 -17.43 -6.71 -13.93
N GLY A 230 -17.23 -5.86 -12.92
CA GLY A 230 -16.54 -6.21 -11.67
C GLY A 230 -17.39 -7.01 -10.67
N ASP A 231 -18.70 -7.16 -10.91
CA ASP A 231 -19.67 -7.64 -9.91
C ASP A 231 -20.35 -8.98 -10.23
N ASP A 232 -20.09 -9.62 -11.38
CA ASP A 232 -20.89 -10.79 -11.82
C ASP A 232 -20.06 -11.93 -12.42
N ASP A 233 -19.09 -12.45 -11.66
CA ASP A 233 -18.60 -13.83 -11.84
C ASP A 233 -18.67 -14.54 -10.49
N GLY A 234 -19.69 -15.39 -10.36
CA GLY A 234 -19.96 -16.27 -9.22
C GLY A 234 -18.92 -17.39 -9.00
N VAL A 235 -17.64 -17.04 -9.07
CA VAL A 235 -16.57 -17.78 -8.42
C VAL A 235 -16.65 -17.38 -6.95
N GLU A 236 -16.88 -18.36 -6.07
CA GLU A 236 -16.96 -18.18 -4.63
C GLU A 236 -15.93 -17.15 -4.12
N PRO A 237 -16.38 -15.99 -3.61
CA PRO A 237 -15.48 -15.02 -3.03
C PRO A 237 -15.11 -15.52 -1.63
N THR A 238 -14.10 -16.37 -1.54
CA THR A 238 -13.37 -16.58 -0.28
C THR A 238 -12.46 -15.39 0.06
N HIS A 239 -12.80 -14.19 -0.41
CA HIS A 239 -12.06 -12.96 -0.18
C HIS A 239 -12.99 -11.83 0.29
N THR A 240 -13.10 -11.72 1.62
CA THR A 240 -13.02 -10.47 2.41
C THR A 240 -13.92 -9.27 2.07
N SER A 241 -15.02 -9.41 1.32
CA SER A 241 -15.87 -8.25 0.97
C SER A 241 -16.84 -7.77 2.06
N ALA A 242 -16.85 -8.38 3.26
CA ALA A 242 -17.52 -7.82 4.44
C ALA A 242 -16.55 -7.18 5.44
N GLN A 243 -15.24 -7.19 5.15
CA GLN A 243 -14.29 -6.31 5.79
C GLN A 243 -13.96 -5.24 4.76
N LEU A 244 -14.63 -4.10 4.84
CA LEU A 244 -13.90 -2.85 4.62
C LEU A 244 -12.57 -3.02 5.36
N PRO A 245 -11.41 -2.90 4.66
CA PRO A 245 -10.15 -3.26 5.26
C PRO A 245 -10.11 -2.56 6.61
N ILE A 246 -9.87 -3.29 7.69
CA ILE A 246 -9.64 -2.66 8.99
C ILE A 246 -8.55 -1.59 8.83
N ALA A 247 -7.62 -1.82 7.89
CA ALA A 247 -6.69 -0.83 7.35
C ALA A 247 -7.32 0.46 6.77
N PHE A 248 -8.45 0.43 6.05
CA PHE A 248 -9.11 1.63 5.55
C PHE A 248 -9.75 2.45 6.68
N ALA A 249 -10.32 1.78 7.70
CA ALA A 249 -10.80 2.45 8.90
C ALA A 249 -9.63 3.07 9.71
N GLU A 250 -8.51 2.37 9.81
CA GLU A 250 -7.28 2.90 10.41
C GLU A 250 -6.70 4.08 9.61
N HIS A 251 -6.66 4.01 8.28
CA HIS A 251 -6.21 5.10 7.42
C HIS A 251 -7.13 6.31 7.46
N LEU A 252 -8.45 6.11 7.61
CA LEU A 252 -9.39 7.20 7.86
C LEU A 252 -9.17 7.83 9.24
N GLY A 253 -8.86 7.03 10.27
CA GLY A 253 -8.48 7.52 11.59
C GLY A 253 -7.19 8.35 11.57
N ILE A 254 -6.15 7.87 10.88
CA ILE A 254 -4.88 8.59 10.67
C ILE A 254 -5.12 9.89 9.89
N LEU A 255 -6.02 9.87 8.90
CA LEU A 255 -6.38 11.06 8.13
C LEU A 255 -7.11 12.09 9.01
N GLU A 256 -8.05 11.65 9.86
CA GLU A 256 -8.74 12.54 10.81
C GLU A 256 -7.79 13.16 11.83
N GLU A 257 -6.84 12.37 12.38
CA GLU A 257 -5.82 12.86 13.30
C GLU A 257 -4.86 13.85 12.62
N SER A 258 -4.46 13.59 11.37
CA SER A 258 -3.63 14.50 10.58
C SER A 258 -4.34 15.82 10.27
N ILE A 259 -5.67 15.77 10.03
CA ILE A 259 -6.52 16.95 9.84
C ILE A 259 -6.64 17.76 11.13
N ASP A 260 -6.80 17.10 12.28
CA ASP A 260 -6.87 17.78 13.58
C ASP A 260 -5.53 18.43 13.96
N SER A 261 -4.41 17.75 13.69
CA SER A 261 -3.06 18.29 13.88
C SER A 261 -2.80 19.49 12.97
N LEU A 262 -3.20 19.42 11.68
CA LEU A 262 -3.11 20.54 10.75
C LEU A 262 -3.96 21.74 11.21
N ARG A 263 -5.16 21.51 11.73
CA ARG A 263 -6.02 22.56 12.27
C ARG A 263 -5.41 23.22 13.51
N ALA A 264 -4.85 22.43 14.43
CA ALA A 264 -4.16 22.96 15.60
C ALA A 264 -2.99 23.87 15.19
N ASN A 265 -2.19 23.43 14.21
CA ASN A 265 -1.09 24.22 13.65
C ASN A 265 -1.58 25.49 12.93
N MET A 266 -2.68 25.41 12.17
CA MET A 266 -3.25 26.59 11.52
C MET A 266 -3.87 27.58 12.51
N ARG A 267 -4.46 27.10 13.62
CA ARG A 267 -4.92 27.97 14.71
C ARG A 267 -3.74 28.66 15.40
N ALA A 268 -2.69 27.91 15.71
CA ALA A 268 -1.47 28.46 16.29
C ALA A 268 -0.83 29.51 15.36
N ALA A 269 -0.72 29.22 14.07
CA ALA A 269 -0.23 30.18 13.07
C ALA A 269 -1.15 31.39 12.94
N SER A 270 -2.47 31.21 12.97
CA SER A 270 -3.43 32.31 12.96
C SER A 270 -3.31 33.19 14.20
N ASP A 271 -3.21 32.60 15.40
CA ASP A 271 -3.06 33.33 16.66
C ASP A 271 -1.72 34.08 16.71
N GLU A 272 -0.65 33.48 16.16
CA GLU A 272 0.66 34.14 16.01
C GLU A 272 0.57 35.33 15.05
N THR A 273 -0.05 35.17 13.87
CA THR A 273 -0.24 36.30 12.92
C THR A 273 -1.16 37.39 13.46
N ALA A 274 -2.09 37.07 14.37
CA ALA A 274 -2.95 38.05 15.03
C ALA A 274 -2.20 38.91 16.06
N MET A 275 -1.04 38.44 16.54
CA MET A 275 -0.16 39.19 17.45
C MET A 275 0.94 39.97 16.71
N MET A 276 1.09 39.78 15.39
CA MET A 276 2.05 40.52 14.57
C MET A 276 1.44 41.81 14.03
N ASP A 277 2.29 42.80 13.75
CA ASP A 277 1.86 44.02 13.07
C ASP A 277 1.26 43.67 11.70
N GLN A 278 0.06 44.20 11.44
CA GLN A 278 -0.74 43.90 10.24
C GLN A 278 -0.13 44.54 9.00
N THR A 279 0.94 43.93 8.50
CA THR A 279 1.52 44.21 7.20
C THR A 279 0.73 43.46 6.12
N ASP A 280 0.72 43.97 4.88
CA ASP A 280 -0.03 43.36 3.77
C ASP A 280 0.30 41.87 3.55
N SER A 281 1.54 41.48 3.86
CA SER A 281 2.00 40.09 3.83
C SER A 281 1.36 39.24 4.93
N VAL A 282 1.20 39.77 6.15
CA VAL A 282 0.49 39.10 7.26
C VAL A 282 -1.01 38.96 6.94
N VAL A 283 -1.63 39.96 6.31
CA VAL A 283 -3.03 39.90 5.88
C VAL A 283 -3.24 38.84 4.79
N ALA A 284 -2.34 38.75 3.82
CA ALA A 284 -2.39 37.72 2.77
C ALA A 284 -2.23 36.30 3.35
N VAL A 285 -1.31 36.11 4.31
CA VAL A 285 -1.11 34.82 4.99
C VAL A 285 -2.34 34.46 5.83
N SER A 286 -2.91 35.40 6.58
CA SER A 286 -4.13 35.17 7.38
C SER A 286 -5.34 34.78 6.52
N SER A 287 -5.49 35.40 5.33
CA SER A 287 -6.52 35.04 4.36
C SER A 287 -6.32 33.63 3.80
N ALA A 288 -5.08 33.27 3.44
CA ALA A 288 -4.75 31.93 2.94
C ALA A 288 -4.98 30.84 4.00
N VAL A 289 -4.62 31.10 5.27
CA VAL A 289 -4.88 30.19 6.40
C VAL A 289 -6.39 30.03 6.64
N SER A 290 -7.17 31.11 6.53
CA SER A 290 -8.63 31.06 6.65
C SER A 290 -9.28 30.23 5.53
N GLN A 291 -8.82 30.36 4.28
CA GLN A 291 -9.28 29.53 3.17
C GLN A 291 -8.90 28.05 3.36
N ALA A 292 -7.67 27.77 3.79
CA ALA A 292 -7.23 26.42 4.08
C ALA A 292 -8.07 25.76 5.19
N ALA A 293 -8.43 26.50 6.24
CA ALA A 293 -9.33 26.01 7.29
C ALA A 293 -10.73 25.64 6.75
N GLU A 294 -11.27 26.40 5.80
CA GLU A 294 -12.56 26.10 5.16
C GLU A 294 -12.49 24.83 4.31
N HIS A 295 -11.41 24.64 3.55
CA HIS A 295 -11.18 23.41 2.77
C HIS A 295 -11.06 22.17 3.65
N VAL A 296 -10.43 22.30 4.81
CA VAL A 296 -10.32 21.22 5.81
C VAL A 296 -11.69 20.83 6.38
N GLU A 297 -12.54 21.81 6.71
CA GLU A 297 -13.91 21.51 7.17
C GLU A 297 -14.76 20.84 6.08
N ARG A 298 -14.62 21.26 4.81
CA ARG A 298 -15.25 20.59 3.65
C ARG A 298 -14.77 19.15 3.49
N ALA A 299 -13.48 18.88 3.63
CA ALA A 299 -12.92 17.52 3.57
C ALA A 299 -13.50 16.64 4.70
N ARG A 300 -13.62 17.18 5.91
CA ARG A 300 -14.25 16.47 7.05
C ARG A 300 -15.73 16.17 6.83
N ALA A 301 -16.47 17.10 6.24
CA ALA A 301 -17.86 16.87 5.89
C ALA A 301 -18.00 15.73 4.87
N ALA A 302 -17.09 15.66 3.88
CA ALA A 302 -17.03 14.56 2.92
C ALA A 302 -16.66 13.23 3.57
N ILE A 303 -15.66 13.19 4.47
CA ILE A 303 -15.29 11.99 5.23
C ILE A 303 -16.46 11.49 6.09
N ARG A 304 -17.14 12.39 6.80
CA ARG A 304 -18.34 12.03 7.57
C ARG A 304 -19.48 11.53 6.69
N ALA A 305 -19.69 12.13 5.52
CA ALA A 305 -20.68 11.66 4.56
C ALA A 305 -20.32 10.26 4.01
N MET A 306 -19.04 9.99 3.73
CA MET A 306 -18.56 8.67 3.32
C MET A 306 -18.75 7.63 4.43
N ASN A 307 -18.37 7.94 5.68
CA ASN A 307 -18.61 7.04 6.82
C ASN A 307 -20.10 6.76 7.03
N ALA A 308 -20.97 7.77 6.85
CA ALA A 308 -22.41 7.60 6.95
C ALA A 308 -23.00 6.76 5.80
N SER A 309 -22.47 6.88 4.58
CA SER A 309 -22.90 6.02 3.45
C SER A 309 -22.38 4.59 3.56
N ILE A 310 -21.25 4.39 4.23
CA ILE A 310 -20.64 3.07 4.47
C ILE A 310 -21.33 2.33 5.63
N GLY A 311 -21.81 3.05 6.64
CA GLY A 311 -22.49 2.47 7.82
C GLY A 311 -24.00 2.22 7.68
N ILE A 312 -24.59 2.41 6.49
CA ILE A 312 -26.02 2.13 6.22
C ILE A 312 -26.10 1.06 5.13
N GLY A 313 -26.15 -0.20 5.58
CA GLY A 313 -26.37 -1.42 4.83
C GLY A 313 -26.52 -2.58 5.79
#